data_AF-A0A943QQL3-F1
#
_entry.id   AF-A0A943QQL3-F1
#
_cell.length_a   1.000
_cell.length_b   1.000
_cell.length_c   1.000
_cell.angle_alpha   90.00
_cell.angle_beta   90.00
_cell.angle_gamma   90.00
#
_symmetry.space_group_name_H-M   'P 1'
#
loop_
_entity.id
_entity.type
_entity.pdbx_description
1 polymer ?
#
loop_
_entity_poly.entity_id
_entity_poly.type
_entity_poly.pdbx_seq_one_letter_code
_entity_poly.pdbx_strand_id
1 'polypeptide(L)'
;MSLRIILEEYKKTTEMLVQAIKSGETGEVFIEDRGKLLEDIKGCDFDKSDLKKICQELDILNLEKEAYKVLNDEKQKVKEEIITLKKQKQANKSYGNAIGKMNFFNTKV
;
A
#
# COMPACT_ATOMS: atom_id res chain seq x y z
N MET A 1 -18.47 -22.43 2.04
CA MET A 1 -17.04 -22.82 2.05
C MET A 1 -16.64 -23.04 3.52
N SER A 2 -15.71 -23.94 3.86
CA SER A 2 -15.31 -24.11 5.27
C SER A 2 -14.40 -22.96 5.71
N LEU A 3 -14.46 -22.58 6.99
CA LEU A 3 -13.64 -21.49 7.56
C LEU A 3 -12.14 -21.68 7.26
N ARG A 4 -11.67 -22.92 7.32
CA ARG A 4 -10.27 -23.26 7.04
C ARG A 4 -9.84 -22.92 5.61
N ILE A 5 -10.66 -23.25 4.63
CA ILE A 5 -10.36 -22.96 3.21
C ILE A 5 -10.28 -21.45 3.01
N ILE A 6 -11.22 -20.70 3.58
CA ILE A 6 -11.25 -19.23 3.45
C ILE A 6 -10.00 -18.62 4.09
N LEU A 7 -9.54 -19.13 5.25
CA LEU A 7 -8.32 -18.64 5.90
C LEU A 7 -7.04 -19.03 5.17
N GLU A 8 -6.99 -20.20 4.52
CA GLU A 8 -5.87 -20.60 3.66
C GLU A 8 -5.79 -19.70 2.42
N GLU A 9 -6.92 -19.38 1.80
CA GLU A 9 -6.99 -18.43 0.69
C GLU A 9 -6.63 -17.01 1.13
N TYR A 10 -7.08 -16.60 2.33
CA TYR A 10 -6.73 -15.31 2.90
C TYR A 10 -5.23 -15.18 3.13
N LYS A 11 -4.60 -16.22 3.68
CA LYS A 11 -3.15 -16.30 3.83
C LYS A 11 -2.44 -16.14 2.50
N LYS A 12 -2.80 -16.96 1.51
CA LYS A 12 -2.18 -16.94 0.18
C LYS A 12 -2.31 -15.56 -0.48
N THR A 13 -3.50 -14.97 -0.45
CA THR A 13 -3.76 -13.64 -1.02
C THR A 13 -2.93 -12.57 -0.31
N THR A 14 -2.74 -12.69 1.01
CA THR A 14 -1.91 -11.76 1.79
C THR A 14 -0.42 -11.92 1.47
N GLU A 15 0.07 -13.14 1.28
CA GLU A 15 1.45 -13.39 0.82
C GLU A 15 1.69 -12.80 -0.58
N MET A 16 0.73 -12.97 -1.50
CA MET A 16 0.79 -12.38 -2.84
C MET A 16 0.78 -10.86 -2.80
N LEU A 17 -0.04 -10.24 -1.94
CA LEU A 17 -0.04 -8.79 -1.72
C LEU A 17 1.35 -8.30 -1.27
N VAL A 18 1.94 -8.96 -0.27
CA VAL A 18 3.26 -8.61 0.25
C VAL A 18 4.32 -8.69 -0.86
N GLN A 19 4.28 -9.75 -1.67
CA GLN A 19 5.22 -9.92 -2.78
C GLN A 19 5.02 -8.86 -3.86
N ALA A 20 3.77 -8.54 -4.23
CA ALA A 20 3.44 -7.52 -5.22
C ALA A 20 3.98 -6.14 -4.81
N ILE A 21 3.72 -5.72 -3.57
CA ILE A 21 4.21 -4.42 -3.06
C ILE A 21 5.74 -4.38 -3.04
N LYS A 22 6.40 -5.45 -2.56
CA LYS A 22 7.86 -5.54 -2.57
C LYS A 22 8.46 -5.49 -3.98
N SER A 23 7.69 -5.90 -4.99
CA SER A 23 8.08 -5.87 -6.40
C SER A 23 7.74 -4.55 -7.10
N GLY A 24 7.09 -3.60 -6.38
CA GLY A 24 6.67 -2.30 -6.90
C GLY A 24 5.34 -2.31 -7.65
N GLU A 25 4.57 -3.39 -7.56
CA GLU A 25 3.21 -3.46 -8.10
C GLU A 25 2.20 -2.88 -7.10
N THR A 26 1.01 -2.48 -7.58
CA THR A 26 0.00 -1.80 -6.76
C THR A 26 -0.68 -2.73 -5.74
N GLY A 27 -0.80 -4.02 -6.04
CA GLY A 27 -1.44 -5.02 -5.18
C GLY A 27 -2.96 -4.84 -4.98
N GLU A 28 -3.60 -3.97 -5.76
CA GLU A 28 -5.01 -3.55 -5.59
C GLU A 28 -5.99 -4.72 -5.62
N VAL A 29 -5.83 -5.63 -6.59
CA VAL A 29 -6.66 -6.84 -6.71
C VAL A 29 -6.58 -7.70 -5.43
N PHE A 30 -5.38 -7.86 -4.87
CA PHE A 30 -5.20 -8.65 -3.66
C PHE A 30 -5.82 -7.98 -2.42
N ILE A 31 -5.88 -6.64 -2.38
CA ILE A 31 -6.56 -5.92 -1.30
C ILE A 31 -8.07 -6.15 -1.39
N GLU A 32 -8.66 -6.07 -2.58
CA GLU A 32 -10.08 -6.32 -2.79
C GLU A 32 -10.45 -7.77 -2.45
N ASP A 33 -9.64 -8.73 -2.91
CA ASP A 33 -9.89 -10.15 -2.67
C ASP A 33 -9.76 -10.51 -1.18
N ARG A 34 -8.78 -9.93 -0.46
CA ARG A 34 -8.72 -10.02 1.01
C ARG A 34 -10.00 -9.48 1.65
N GLY A 35 -10.52 -8.36 1.15
CA GLY A 35 -11.77 -7.78 1.64
C GLY A 35 -12.95 -8.73 1.50
N LYS A 36 -13.11 -9.36 0.33
CA LYS A 36 -14.18 -10.36 0.08
C LYS A 36 -14.05 -11.55 1.03
N LEU A 37 -12.85 -12.09 1.19
CA LEU A 37 -12.60 -13.23 2.10
C LEU A 37 -12.92 -12.90 3.56
N LEU A 38 -12.66 -11.66 4.00
CA LEU A 38 -13.04 -11.22 5.35
C LEU A 38 -14.56 -11.13 5.53
N GLU A 39 -15.31 -10.70 4.50
CA GLU A 39 -16.77 -10.73 4.54
C GLU A 39 -17.31 -12.17 4.53
N ASP A 40 -16.69 -13.08 3.77
CA ASP A 40 -17.04 -14.50 3.78
C ASP A 40 -16.80 -15.14 5.15
N ILE A 41 -15.69 -14.76 5.82
CA ILE A 41 -15.44 -15.18 7.21
C ILE A 41 -16.55 -14.67 8.12
N LYS A 42 -16.90 -13.37 8.07
CA LYS A 42 -17.97 -12.80 8.91
C LYS A 42 -19.33 -13.47 8.69
N GLY A 43 -19.60 -13.94 7.47
CA GLY A 43 -20.83 -14.66 7.13
C GLY A 43 -20.83 -16.14 7.54
N CYS A 44 -19.68 -16.71 7.90
CA CYS A 44 -19.60 -18.08 8.38
C CYS A 44 -20.01 -18.16 9.85
N ASP A 45 -20.77 -19.20 10.19
CA ASP A 45 -21.02 -19.55 11.58
C ASP A 45 -19.85 -20.44 12.06
N PHE A 46 -19.09 -19.96 13.03
CA PHE A 46 -17.89 -20.65 13.53
C PHE A 46 -17.69 -20.44 15.02
N ASP A 47 -17.09 -21.44 15.67
CA ASP A 47 -16.65 -21.29 17.05
C ASP A 47 -15.36 -20.46 17.12
N LYS A 48 -15.28 -19.57 18.11
CA LYS A 48 -14.12 -18.69 18.30
C LYS A 48 -12.84 -19.47 18.60
N SER A 49 -12.94 -20.62 19.26
CA SER A 49 -11.79 -21.46 19.56
C SER A 49 -11.23 -22.13 18.30
N ASP A 50 -12.11 -22.52 17.37
CA ASP A 50 -11.71 -23.11 16.09
C ASP A 50 -11.05 -22.07 15.18
N LEU A 51 -11.61 -20.86 15.09
CA LEU A 51 -10.96 -19.74 14.41
C LEU A 51 -9.55 -19.50 14.98
N LYS A 52 -9.44 -19.45 16.31
CA LYS A 52 -8.16 -19.19 16.98
C LYS A 52 -7.11 -20.25 16.66
N LYS A 53 -7.49 -21.54 16.69
CA LYS A 53 -6.58 -22.65 16.35
C LYS A 53 -6.09 -22.54 14.91
N ILE A 54 -7.00 -22.36 13.95
CA ILE A 54 -6.64 -22.28 12.53
C ILE A 54 -5.73 -21.06 12.29
N CYS A 55 -6.04 -19.90 12.89
CA CYS A 55 -5.21 -18.70 12.77
C CYS A 55 -3.80 -18.89 13.37
N GLN A 56 -3.67 -19.67 14.45
CA GLN A 56 -2.37 -20.01 15.03
C GLN A 56 -1.60 -21.00 14.15
N GLU A 57 -2.26 -22.04 13.64
CA GLU A 57 -1.67 -23.03 12.74
C GLU A 57 -1.15 -22.39 11.44
N LEU A 58 -1.91 -21.46 10.88
CA LEU A 58 -1.55 -20.77 9.64
C LEU A 58 -0.62 -19.57 9.85
N ASP A 59 -0.34 -19.19 11.11
CA ASP A 59 0.43 -18.02 11.52
C ASP A 59 -0.08 -16.68 10.94
N ILE A 60 -1.41 -16.54 10.88
CA ILE A 60 -2.08 -15.36 10.27
C ILE A 60 -1.67 -14.05 10.96
N LEU A 61 -1.46 -14.08 12.28
CA LEU A 61 -1.18 -12.87 13.04
C LEU A 61 0.19 -12.26 12.68
N ASN A 62 1.20 -13.10 12.44
CA ASN A 62 2.51 -12.61 12.02
C ASN A 62 2.50 -12.15 10.57
N LEU A 63 1.78 -12.87 9.70
CA LEU A 63 1.58 -12.47 8.32
C LEU A 63 0.92 -11.09 8.20
N GLU A 64 -0.11 -10.81 9.00
CA GLU A 64 -0.77 -9.50 9.04
C GLU A 64 0.17 -8.39 9.51
N LYS A 65 1.02 -8.66 10.51
CA LYS A 65 2.03 -7.69 10.96
C LYS A 65 3.03 -7.38 9.84
N GLU A 66 3.46 -8.39 9.09
CA GLU A 66 4.35 -8.19 7.94
C GLU A 66 3.66 -7.36 6.85
N ALA A 67 2.44 -7.73 6.46
CA ALA A 67 1.67 -7.02 5.45
C ALA A 67 1.46 -5.55 5.83
N TYR A 68 1.09 -5.28 7.10
CA TYR A 68 0.94 -3.92 7.61
C TYR A 68 2.24 -3.12 7.53
N LYS A 69 3.37 -3.73 7.91
CA LYS A 69 4.68 -3.08 7.84
C LYS A 69 5.02 -2.69 6.39
N VAL A 70 4.91 -3.64 5.47
CA VAL A 70 5.23 -3.44 4.04
C VAL A 70 4.36 -2.33 3.43
N LEU A 71 3.05 -2.35 3.71
CA LEU A 71 2.13 -1.29 3.26
C LEU A 71 2.50 0.08 3.83
N ASN A 72 2.86 0.14 5.11
CA ASN A 72 3.20 1.41 5.74
C ASN A 72 4.54 1.98 5.25
N ASP A 73 5.52 1.12 5.00
CA ASP A 73 6.81 1.49 4.43
C ASP A 73 6.62 2.06 3.01
N GLU A 74 5.84 1.41 2.15
CA GLU A 74 5.58 1.91 0.79
C GLU A 74 4.78 3.21 0.81
N LYS A 75 3.78 3.32 1.70
CA LYS A 75 3.03 4.57 1.91
C LYS A 75 3.95 5.74 2.30
N GLN A 76 4.93 5.49 3.16
CA GLN A 76 5.89 6.52 3.56
C GLN A 76 6.77 6.95 2.38
N LYS A 77 7.29 5.99 1.61
CA LYS A 77 8.10 6.24 0.41
C LYS A 77 7.34 7.09 -0.61
N VAL A 78 6.11 6.74 -0.95
CA VAL A 78 5.26 7.52 -1.87
C VAL A 78 5.04 8.95 -1.34
N LYS A 79 4.86 9.12 -0.03
CA LYS A 79 4.71 10.45 0.58
C LYS A 79 5.98 11.30 0.42
N GLU A 80 7.14 10.71 0.61
CA GLU A 80 8.45 11.37 0.43
C GLU A 80 8.69 11.76 -1.03
N GLU A 81 8.33 10.89 -1.98
CA GLU A 81 8.37 11.17 -3.42
C GLU A 81 7.47 12.35 -3.79
N ILE A 82 6.23 12.39 -3.29
CA ILE A 82 5.30 13.51 -3.50
C ILE A 82 5.89 14.83 -2.97
N ILE A 83 6.49 14.81 -1.77
CA ILE A 83 7.13 15.99 -1.18
C ILE A 83 8.29 16.47 -2.07
N THR A 84 9.10 15.54 -2.56
CA THR A 84 10.24 15.84 -3.44
C THR A 84 9.77 16.45 -4.76
N LEU A 85 8.75 15.86 -5.39
CA LEU A 85 8.13 16.40 -6.61
C LEU A 85 7.57 17.81 -6.41
N LYS A 86 6.92 18.08 -5.27
CA LYS A 86 6.44 19.42 -4.91
C LYS A 86 7.58 20.43 -4.80
N LYS A 87 8.69 20.05 -4.14
CA LYS A 87 9.89 20.89 -4.02
C LYS A 87 10.52 21.19 -5.39
N GLN A 88 10.66 20.17 -6.24
CA GLN A 88 11.18 20.33 -7.60
C GLN A 88 10.31 21.27 -8.44
N LYS A 89 8.97 21.10 -8.39
CA LYS A 89 8.03 21.99 -9.07
C LYS A 89 8.18 23.45 -8.61
N GLN A 90 8.35 23.66 -7.32
CA GLN A 90 8.56 25.00 -6.76
C GLN A 90 9.91 25.60 -7.20
N ALA A 91 10.99 24.83 -7.21
CA ALA A 91 12.29 25.27 -7.69
C ALA A 91 12.22 25.65 -9.18
N ASN A 92 11.63 24.80 -10.03
CA ASN A 92 11.46 25.08 -11.46
C ASN A 92 10.64 26.36 -11.70
N LYS A 93 9.58 26.58 -10.92
CA LYS A 93 8.82 27.84 -10.97
C LYS A 93 9.67 29.04 -10.56
N SER A 94 10.49 28.91 -9.52
CA SER A 94 11.37 29.98 -9.04
C SER A 94 12.43 30.36 -10.08
N TYR A 95 13.13 29.38 -10.65
CA TYR A 95 14.14 29.62 -11.68
C TYR A 95 13.52 30.14 -12.98
N GLY A 96 12.40 29.58 -13.44
CA GLY A 96 11.68 30.08 -14.62
C GLY A 96 11.22 31.54 -14.47
N ASN A 97 10.74 31.91 -13.28
CA ASN A 97 10.37 33.30 -12.98
C ASN A 97 11.57 34.25 -12.90
N ALA A 98 12.72 33.79 -12.41
CA ALA A 98 13.95 34.59 -12.37
C ALA A 98 14.49 34.88 -13.77
N ILE A 99 14.50 33.89 -14.66
CA ILE A 99 14.91 34.06 -16.06
C ILE A 99 13.93 34.96 -16.83
N GLY A 100 12.62 34.79 -16.62
CA GLY A 100 11.60 35.63 -17.26
C GLY A 100 11.66 37.11 -16.84
N LYS A 101 12.10 37.41 -15.62
CA LYS A 101 12.29 38.79 -15.13
C LYS A 101 13.63 39.42 -15.54
N MET A 102 14.63 38.63 -15.93
CA MET A 102 15.93 39.15 -16.41
C MET A 102 15.83 39.88 -17.76
N ASN A 103 14.79 39.61 -18.57
CA ASN A 103 14.56 40.27 -19.85
C ASN A 103 14.10 41.74 -19.74
N PHE A 104 13.89 42.29 -18.53
CA PHE A 104 13.52 43.69 -18.35
C PHE A 104 14.69 44.69 -18.44
N PHE A 105 15.95 44.23 -18.36
CA PHE A 105 17.12 45.11 -18.34
C PHE A 105 17.80 45.32 -19.70
N ASN A 106 17.20 44.86 -20.81
CA ASN A 106 17.78 45.00 -22.15
C ASN A 106 17.02 45.98 -23.06
N THR A 107 16.32 46.98 -22.49
CA THR A 107 15.99 48.18 -23.29
C THR A 107 17.27 49.00 -23.41
N LYS A 108 17.94 48.92 -24.56
CA LYS A 108 19.01 49.84 -24.95
C LYS A 108 18.48 51.29 -24.82
N VAL A 109 19.21 52.11 -24.08
CA VAL A 109 19.18 53.58 -24.22
C VAL A 109 20.01 53.98 -25.43
#